data_AF-A0A1T4ZZX5-F1
#
_entry.id   AF-A0A1T4ZZX5-F1
#
_cell.length_a   1.000
_cell.length_b   1.000
_cell.length_c   1.000
_cell.angle_alpha   90.00
_cell.angle_beta   90.00
_cell.angle_gamma   90.00
#
_symmetry.space_group_name_H-M   'P 1'
#
loop_
_entity.id
_entity.type
_entity.pdbx_description
1 polymer ?
#
loop_
_entity_poly.entity_id
_entity_poly.type
_entity_poly.pdbx_seq_one_letter_code
_entity_poly.pdbx_strand_id
1 'polypeptide(L)'
;MANAGITWTNKSALALASGADPLTAVQEAARALVLRAREAGWQGPPFNPVKIVELLGAKMSANANIADARLFELDGRPVIEFNPQQPRERVRFTIAHELAHLLFPDWRDEVRNRSRHESEVDNWQLEMLCNIAASEFVLPIGSLPSGIDVAPIEDLMRERRRYDVSAEAFLIRLAKVAEAPVSVFFASPVSGGEHGRRYRVDYAVSSPLAPRVGVEGRIIPSESAVHNCTAIGHTDRAVESWFVAGETPIEFVGIPGYPGSRYPRVAGIVRFGTREFDKTPIRHIHGNILEPVGTGSKLLCQLVNDKATRWGGGVAKKFARKFPQAELHYTETFLSLGPGDRLGRVLFVNLGEGTELASIVAQEGFGPSLFPRLRYSALQSGLREIATKAVATGASIHMPRIGTGSAGGDWGVIEEIIEDEMVRAGLSVTVYDIPPRREQFELFD
;
A
#
# COMPACT_ATOMS: atom_id res chain seq x y z
N MET A 1 -10.16 -6.87 27.20
CA MET A 1 -8.69 -6.69 27.20
C MET A 1 -8.42 -5.38 26.48
N ALA A 2 -7.76 -4.42 27.12
CA ALA A 2 -7.49 -3.12 26.52
C ALA A 2 -6.64 -3.31 25.26
N ASN A 3 -7.00 -2.64 24.16
CA ASN A 3 -6.17 -2.61 22.94
C ASN A 3 -4.78 -2.10 23.33
N ALA A 4 -3.78 -2.97 23.27
CA ALA A 4 -2.38 -2.60 23.43
C ALA A 4 -1.94 -1.93 22.11
N GLY A 5 -2.28 -0.66 21.94
CA GLY A 5 -1.75 0.18 20.88
C GLY A 5 -0.45 0.86 21.31
N ILE A 6 0.38 1.26 20.35
CA ILE A 6 1.53 2.13 20.64
C ILE A 6 1.00 3.42 21.25
N THR A 7 1.52 3.79 22.43
CA THR A 7 1.28 5.12 22.99
C THR A 7 2.23 6.10 22.32
N TRP A 8 1.70 6.88 21.37
CA TRP A 8 2.47 7.86 20.62
C TRP A 8 2.82 9.08 21.48
N THR A 9 4.10 9.40 21.55
CA THR A 9 4.63 10.48 22.38
C THR A 9 5.64 11.36 21.62
N ASN A 10 6.17 10.85 20.50
CA ASN A 10 7.06 11.61 19.63
C ASN A 10 6.32 12.79 18.96
N LYS A 11 6.88 14.00 19.08
CA LYS A 11 6.26 15.25 18.59
C LYS A 11 6.05 15.27 17.08
N SER A 12 7.04 14.83 16.30
CA SER A 12 6.97 14.78 14.83
C SER A 12 5.87 13.82 14.37
N ALA A 13 5.80 12.64 15.00
CA ALA A 13 4.76 11.64 14.73
C ALA A 13 3.35 12.20 14.99
N LEU A 14 3.15 12.86 16.13
CA LEU A 14 1.87 13.49 16.50
C LEU A 14 1.51 14.65 15.58
N ALA A 15 2.49 15.47 15.18
CA ALA A 15 2.30 16.59 14.26
C ALA A 15 1.85 16.12 12.87
N LEU A 16 2.49 15.08 12.33
CA LEU A 16 2.09 14.45 11.07
C LEU A 16 0.64 13.95 11.13
N ALA A 17 0.29 13.26 12.23
CA ALA A 17 -1.04 12.67 12.41
C ALA A 17 -2.18 13.69 12.51
N SER A 18 -1.92 14.90 13.02
CA SER A 18 -2.95 15.93 13.22
C SER A 18 -4.20 15.41 13.96
N GLY A 19 -4.00 14.56 14.97
CA GLY A 19 -5.07 13.94 15.77
C GLY A 19 -5.55 12.56 15.30
N ALA A 20 -5.06 12.07 14.15
CA ALA A 20 -5.23 10.69 13.72
C ALA A 20 -4.15 9.75 14.31
N ASP A 21 -4.14 8.48 13.90
CA ASP A 21 -3.07 7.56 14.22
C ASP A 21 -1.82 7.82 13.33
N PRO A 22 -0.63 8.09 13.90
CA PRO A 22 0.60 8.37 13.15
C PRO A 22 1.01 7.30 12.14
N LEU A 23 0.78 6.01 12.44
CA LEU A 23 1.08 4.93 11.51
C LEU A 23 0.20 5.01 10.26
N THR A 24 -1.09 5.22 10.45
CA THR A 24 -2.04 5.42 9.34
C THR A 24 -1.66 6.67 8.53
N ALA A 25 -1.37 7.78 9.20
CA ALA A 25 -1.04 9.05 8.55
C ALA A 25 0.23 8.97 7.69
N VAL A 26 1.31 8.32 8.18
CA VAL A 26 2.54 8.18 7.39
C VAL A 26 2.35 7.27 6.17
N GLN A 27 1.54 6.21 6.32
CA GLN A 27 1.22 5.30 5.21
C GLN A 27 0.42 6.01 4.12
N GLU A 28 -0.58 6.81 4.49
CA GLU A 28 -1.36 7.61 3.53
C GLU A 28 -0.50 8.66 2.83
N ALA A 29 0.35 9.37 3.57
CA ALA A 29 1.26 10.37 3.01
C ALA A 29 2.29 9.76 2.04
N ALA A 30 2.92 8.65 2.42
CA ALA A 30 3.86 7.92 1.56
C ALA A 30 3.17 7.39 0.30
N ARG A 31 1.98 6.79 0.44
CA ARG A 31 1.18 6.27 -0.68
C ARG A 31 0.77 7.39 -1.64
N ALA A 32 0.31 8.53 -1.15
CA ALA A 32 -0.06 9.66 -2.00
C ALA A 32 1.13 10.15 -2.83
N LEU A 33 2.32 10.24 -2.22
CA LEU A 33 3.55 10.62 -2.93
C LEU A 33 3.97 9.58 -3.98
N VAL A 34 3.89 8.29 -3.65
CA VAL A 34 4.14 7.19 -4.59
C VAL A 34 3.21 7.26 -5.79
N LEU A 35 1.90 7.41 -5.56
CA LEU A 35 0.90 7.49 -6.63
C LEU A 35 1.15 8.71 -7.53
N ARG A 36 1.45 9.86 -6.95
CA ARG A 36 1.86 11.06 -7.71
C ARG A 36 3.12 10.83 -8.54
N ALA A 37 4.11 10.13 -8.00
CA ALA A 37 5.33 9.79 -8.74
C ALA A 37 5.03 8.82 -9.90
N ARG A 38 4.14 7.84 -9.71
CA ARG A 38 3.68 6.92 -10.76
C ARG A 38 2.96 7.67 -11.88
N GLU A 39 2.10 8.64 -11.54
CA GLU A 39 1.45 9.53 -12.50
C GLU A 39 2.46 10.38 -13.29
N ALA A 40 3.60 10.74 -12.68
CA ALA A 40 4.71 11.43 -13.32
C ALA A 40 5.67 10.50 -14.10
N GLY A 41 5.32 9.23 -14.28
CA GLY A 41 6.10 8.28 -15.07
C GLY A 41 7.21 7.54 -14.31
N TRP A 42 7.18 7.53 -12.97
CA TRP A 42 8.11 6.73 -12.18
C TRP A 42 7.87 5.23 -12.36
N GLN A 43 8.91 4.50 -12.78
CA GLN A 43 8.87 3.09 -13.14
C GLN A 43 9.93 2.28 -12.39
N GLY A 44 9.75 0.96 -12.40
CA GLY A 44 10.60 -0.05 -11.78
C GLY A 44 10.00 -1.44 -12.05
N PRO A 45 10.44 -2.49 -11.35
CA PRO A 45 11.58 -2.52 -10.44
C PRO A 45 12.94 -2.53 -11.18
N PRO A 46 14.04 -2.07 -10.54
CA PRO A 46 14.08 -1.45 -9.22
C PRO A 46 13.54 0.00 -9.26
N PHE A 47 12.72 0.35 -8.27
CA PHE A 47 12.20 1.70 -8.13
C PHE A 47 13.27 2.62 -7.51
N ASN A 48 13.67 3.66 -8.24
CA ASN A 48 14.72 4.56 -7.80
C ASN A 48 14.14 5.75 -7.00
N PRO A 49 14.38 5.86 -5.68
CA PRO A 49 13.80 6.92 -4.84
C PRO A 49 14.30 8.32 -5.22
N VAL A 50 15.45 8.44 -5.91
CA VAL A 50 15.97 9.73 -6.41
C VAL A 50 14.96 10.45 -7.29
N LYS A 51 14.12 9.72 -8.04
CA LYS A 51 13.08 10.31 -8.88
C LYS A 51 11.99 11.03 -8.07
N ILE A 52 11.68 10.54 -6.87
CA ILE A 52 10.76 11.21 -5.96
C ILE A 52 11.42 12.45 -5.34
N VAL A 53 12.71 12.36 -4.99
CA VAL A 53 13.49 13.51 -4.50
C VAL A 53 13.49 14.65 -5.54
N GLU A 54 13.74 14.33 -6.81
CA GLU A 54 13.65 15.28 -7.94
C GLU A 54 12.24 15.87 -8.08
N LEU A 55 11.20 15.05 -7.98
CA LEU A 55 9.79 15.48 -8.06
C LEU A 55 9.42 16.48 -6.95
N LEU A 56 10.02 16.35 -5.77
CA LEU A 56 9.83 17.28 -4.66
C LEU A 56 10.72 18.53 -4.75
N GLY A 57 11.59 18.63 -5.75
CA GLY A 57 12.53 19.76 -5.91
C GLY A 57 13.67 19.76 -4.90
N ALA A 58 13.89 18.63 -4.22
CA ALA A 58 14.99 18.44 -3.29
C ALA A 58 16.31 18.17 -4.04
N LYS A 59 17.45 18.55 -3.43
CA LYS A 59 18.78 18.30 -4.00
C LYS A 59 19.38 17.02 -3.41
N MET A 60 20.19 16.35 -4.22
CA MET A 60 20.98 15.19 -3.81
C MET A 60 22.47 15.55 -3.85
N SER A 61 23.24 15.06 -2.86
CA SER A 61 24.70 15.19 -2.83
C SER A 61 25.35 13.88 -2.35
N ALA A 62 26.49 13.51 -2.93
CA ALA A 62 27.25 12.35 -2.47
C ALA A 62 28.39 12.82 -1.55
N ASN A 63 28.53 12.20 -0.38
CA ASN A 63 29.60 12.50 0.57
C ASN A 63 30.09 11.21 1.24
N ALA A 64 31.33 10.81 0.94
CA ALA A 64 31.91 9.59 1.50
C ALA A 64 32.27 9.71 3.00
N ASN A 65 32.24 10.91 3.57
CA ASN A 65 32.66 11.16 4.96
C ASN A 65 31.53 11.00 5.99
N ILE A 66 30.30 10.75 5.55
CA ILE A 66 29.17 10.48 6.46
C ILE A 66 28.92 8.97 6.58
N ALA A 67 28.29 8.53 7.67
CA ALA A 67 28.06 7.11 7.88
C ALA A 67 27.11 6.51 6.82
N ASP A 68 25.97 7.16 6.56
CA ASP A 68 24.90 6.62 5.71
C ASP A 68 24.22 7.68 4.85
N ALA A 69 23.27 8.41 5.40
CA ALA A 69 22.63 9.55 4.76
C ALA A 69 22.19 10.54 5.84
N ARG A 70 21.89 11.77 5.43
CA ARG A 70 21.30 12.81 6.27
C ARG A 70 20.50 13.78 5.42
N LEU A 71 19.44 14.33 6.02
CA LEU A 71 18.64 15.42 5.49
C LEU A 71 18.99 16.73 6.21
N PHE A 72 19.18 17.80 5.45
CA PHE A 72 19.32 19.16 5.98
C PHE A 72 18.79 20.21 5.00
N GLU A 73 18.63 21.44 5.47
CA GLU A 73 18.25 22.58 4.65
C GLU A 73 19.49 23.34 4.15
N LEU A 74 19.49 23.71 2.87
CA LEU A 74 20.45 24.64 2.27
C LEU A 74 19.72 25.59 1.32
N ASP A 75 19.86 26.89 1.54
CA ASP A 75 19.23 27.95 0.74
C ASP A 75 17.70 27.78 0.57
N GLY A 76 17.00 27.41 1.64
CA GLY A 76 15.54 27.19 1.61
C GLY A 76 15.09 25.90 0.93
N ARG A 77 16.02 25.01 0.56
CA ARG A 77 15.73 23.75 -0.12
C ARG A 77 16.23 22.54 0.68
N PRO A 78 15.47 21.44 0.71
CA PRO A 78 15.94 20.18 1.28
C PRO A 78 17.10 19.61 0.46
N VAL A 79 18.14 19.15 1.16
CA VAL A 79 19.29 18.45 0.61
C VAL A 79 19.43 17.11 1.31
N ILE A 80 19.41 16.02 0.54
CA ILE A 80 19.74 14.68 1.01
C ILE A 80 21.19 14.39 0.61
N GLU A 81 22.04 14.23 1.60
CA GLU A 81 23.41 13.80 1.41
C GLU A 81 23.54 12.31 1.76
N PHE A 82 24.18 11.52 0.91
CA PHE A 82 24.34 10.08 1.12
C PHE A 82 25.79 9.63 0.93
N ASN A 83 26.17 8.55 1.60
CA ASN A 83 27.46 7.90 1.45
C ASN A 83 27.43 6.92 0.26
N PRO A 84 28.11 7.21 -0.85
CA PRO A 84 28.13 6.34 -2.02
C PRO A 84 28.96 5.06 -1.83
N GLN A 85 29.73 4.93 -0.75
CA GLN A 85 30.55 3.75 -0.46
C GLN A 85 29.76 2.61 0.20
N GLN A 86 28.53 2.89 0.66
CA GLN A 86 27.67 1.85 1.21
C GLN A 86 27.20 0.88 0.12
N PRO A 87 26.86 -0.37 0.46
CA PRO A 87 26.23 -1.30 -0.49
C PRO A 87 25.01 -0.66 -1.15
N ARG A 88 24.80 -0.95 -2.44
CA ARG A 88 23.75 -0.31 -3.24
C ARG A 88 22.35 -0.40 -2.60
N GLU A 89 21.97 -1.56 -2.07
CA GLU A 89 20.68 -1.74 -1.37
C GLU A 89 20.55 -0.79 -0.16
N ARG A 90 21.65 -0.56 0.56
CA ARG A 90 21.72 0.33 1.72
C ARG A 90 21.62 1.79 1.30
N VAL A 91 22.34 2.20 0.25
CA VAL A 91 22.23 3.56 -0.32
C VAL A 91 20.80 3.86 -0.75
N ARG A 92 20.15 2.93 -1.47
CA ARG A 92 18.76 3.12 -1.91
C ARG A 92 17.81 3.29 -0.72
N PHE A 93 17.93 2.42 0.29
CA PHE A 93 17.07 2.50 1.46
C PHE A 93 17.33 3.74 2.31
N THR A 94 18.59 4.15 2.49
CA THR A 94 18.90 5.36 3.28
C THR A 94 18.43 6.63 2.58
N ILE A 95 18.53 6.72 1.24
CA ILE A 95 17.93 7.83 0.49
C ILE A 95 16.41 7.84 0.66
N ALA A 96 15.75 6.68 0.57
CA ALA A 96 14.31 6.58 0.80
C ALA A 96 13.91 6.94 2.23
N HIS A 97 14.74 6.63 3.22
CA HIS A 97 14.55 7.00 4.61
C HIS A 97 14.67 8.52 4.83
N GLU A 98 15.69 9.18 4.27
CA GLU A 98 15.79 10.64 4.32
C GLU A 98 14.65 11.33 3.57
N LEU A 99 14.18 10.73 2.46
CA LEU A 99 12.98 11.18 1.76
C LEU A 99 11.73 11.07 2.65
N ALA A 100 11.60 10.01 3.46
CA ALA A 100 10.48 9.86 4.39
C ALA A 100 10.43 10.95 5.45
N HIS A 101 11.57 11.48 5.87
CA HIS A 101 11.60 12.63 6.79
C HIS A 101 10.90 13.87 6.24
N LEU A 102 10.87 14.06 4.90
CA LEU A 102 10.17 15.18 4.26
C LEU A 102 8.65 15.10 4.37
N LEU A 103 8.08 13.94 4.78
CA LEU A 103 6.65 13.82 5.03
C LEU A 103 6.22 14.55 6.30
N PHE A 104 7.14 14.77 7.25
CA PHE A 104 6.83 15.36 8.54
C PHE A 104 6.88 16.89 8.46
N PRO A 105 5.91 17.62 9.03
CA PRO A 105 5.82 19.08 8.88
C PRO A 105 7.02 19.85 9.49
N ASP A 106 7.64 19.27 10.51
CA ASP A 106 8.75 19.80 11.31
C ASP A 106 10.13 19.39 10.78
N TRP A 107 10.24 18.89 9.53
CA TRP A 107 11.49 18.39 8.98
C TRP A 107 12.63 19.43 8.95
N ARG A 108 12.29 20.73 9.01
CA ARG A 108 13.25 21.86 9.00
C ARG A 108 13.82 22.18 10.38
N ASP A 109 13.14 21.79 11.46
CA ASP A 109 13.40 22.34 12.78
C ASP A 109 14.66 21.74 13.44
N GLU A 110 15.19 20.63 12.91
CA GLU A 110 16.45 20.01 13.34
C GLU A 110 17.24 19.42 12.17
N VAL A 111 18.58 19.53 12.20
CA VAL A 111 19.46 18.78 11.28
C VAL A 111 19.42 17.32 11.69
N ARG A 112 18.49 16.55 11.12
CA ARG A 112 18.28 15.12 11.38
C ARG A 112 19.54 14.33 11.02
N ASN A 113 20.44 14.20 11.99
CA ASN A 113 21.65 13.42 11.88
C ASN A 113 21.39 12.04 12.47
N ARG A 114 21.63 10.98 11.69
CA ARG A 114 21.60 9.57 12.11
C ARG A 114 22.57 9.21 13.26
N SER A 115 23.28 10.19 13.83
CA SER A 115 24.42 9.96 14.73
C SER A 115 24.43 10.78 16.03
N ARG A 116 23.52 11.74 16.25
CA ARG A 116 23.51 12.56 17.48
C ARG A 116 22.18 13.31 17.63
N HIS A 117 21.19 12.79 18.36
CA HIS A 117 20.05 13.59 18.82
C HIS A 117 19.64 13.24 20.27
N GLU A 118 19.65 14.27 21.11
CA GLU A 118 19.24 14.27 22.51
C GLU A 118 17.71 14.43 22.61
N SER A 119 17.00 13.32 22.77
CA SER A 119 15.79 13.12 23.59
C SER A 119 15.41 11.63 23.48
N GLU A 120 16.15 10.82 24.24
CA GLU A 120 16.47 9.40 23.94
C GLU A 120 15.33 8.36 24.00
N VAL A 121 14.13 8.67 24.50
CA VAL A 121 13.15 7.61 24.83
C VAL A 121 12.24 7.23 23.66
N ASP A 122 11.83 8.19 22.83
CA ASP A 122 10.74 7.99 21.86
C ASP A 122 11.17 8.12 20.39
N ASN A 123 12.47 8.33 20.13
CA ASN A 123 12.99 8.48 18.76
C ASN A 123 12.75 7.22 17.89
N TRP A 124 12.66 6.05 18.52
CA TRP A 124 12.31 4.80 17.83
C TRP A 124 10.95 4.87 17.12
N GLN A 125 10.00 5.68 17.61
CA GLN A 125 8.69 5.88 16.97
C GLN A 125 8.85 6.57 15.62
N LEU A 126 9.67 7.61 15.56
CA LEU A 126 9.97 8.34 14.33
C LEU A 126 10.74 7.47 13.33
N GLU A 127 11.77 6.78 13.79
CA GLU A 127 12.57 5.84 12.99
C GLU A 127 11.70 4.73 12.37
N MET A 128 10.77 4.17 13.15
CA MET A 128 9.83 3.16 12.67
C MET A 128 8.94 3.72 11.56
N LEU A 129 8.32 4.89 11.75
CA LEU A 129 7.47 5.53 10.74
C LEU A 129 8.25 5.85 9.46
N CYS A 130 9.50 6.32 9.57
CA CYS A 130 10.36 6.59 8.43
C CYS A 130 10.74 5.30 7.67
N ASN A 131 11.02 4.20 8.37
CA ASN A 131 11.28 2.90 7.73
C ASN A 131 10.07 2.35 6.98
N ILE A 132 8.86 2.56 7.50
CA ILE A 132 7.60 2.17 6.85
C ILE A 132 7.40 2.97 5.56
N ALA A 133 7.54 4.29 5.61
CA ALA A 133 7.45 5.13 4.41
C ALA A 133 8.58 4.82 3.39
N ALA A 134 9.82 4.64 3.85
CA ALA A 134 10.94 4.25 3.00
C ALA A 134 10.68 2.95 2.26
N SER A 135 10.05 1.98 2.93
CA SER A 135 9.66 0.69 2.33
C SER A 135 8.70 0.89 1.15
N GLU A 136 7.72 1.79 1.28
CA GLU A 136 6.81 2.17 0.18
C GLU A 136 7.55 2.85 -0.98
N PHE A 137 8.62 3.61 -0.72
CA PHE A 137 9.39 4.28 -1.78
C PHE A 137 10.36 3.35 -2.53
N VAL A 138 10.82 2.27 -1.90
CA VAL A 138 11.72 1.30 -2.56
C VAL A 138 10.97 0.15 -3.21
N LEU A 139 9.78 -0.18 -2.69
CA LEU A 139 8.92 -1.26 -3.19
C LEU A 139 7.42 -0.85 -3.14
N PRO A 140 7.00 0.06 -4.05
CA PRO A 140 5.67 0.70 -4.00
C PRO A 140 4.51 -0.21 -4.36
N ILE A 141 3.29 0.32 -4.22
CA ILE A 141 2.07 -0.24 -4.83
C ILE A 141 2.25 -0.54 -6.33
N GLY A 142 1.79 -1.72 -6.77
CA GLY A 142 1.95 -2.23 -8.12
C GLY A 142 3.35 -2.79 -8.45
N SER A 143 4.22 -2.99 -7.46
CA SER A 143 5.60 -3.47 -7.69
C SER A 143 5.78 -4.99 -7.63
N LEU A 144 4.86 -5.70 -6.96
CA LEU A 144 4.77 -7.15 -6.96
C LEU A 144 3.54 -7.57 -7.75
N PRO A 145 3.54 -8.74 -8.40
CA PRO A 145 2.34 -9.26 -9.05
C PRO A 145 1.24 -9.50 -8.01
N SER A 146 0.01 -9.15 -8.35
CA SER A 146 -1.18 -9.51 -7.57
C SER A 146 -1.28 -11.03 -7.45
N GLY A 147 -1.69 -11.52 -6.29
CA GLY A 147 -1.82 -12.97 -6.05
C GLY A 147 -0.48 -13.71 -6.03
N ILE A 148 0.62 -13.02 -5.72
CA ILE A 148 1.92 -13.68 -5.50
C ILE A 148 1.79 -14.78 -4.45
N ASP A 149 2.35 -15.95 -4.75
CA ASP A 149 2.38 -17.05 -3.81
C ASP A 149 3.30 -16.71 -2.63
N VAL A 150 2.83 -17.02 -1.43
CA VAL A 150 3.61 -16.81 -0.20
C VAL A 150 4.48 -18.05 0.00
N ALA A 151 5.56 -18.16 -0.76
CA ALA A 151 6.54 -19.25 -0.63
C ALA A 151 7.16 -19.33 0.79
N PRO A 152 7.85 -20.43 1.16
CA PRO A 152 8.61 -20.49 2.41
C PRO A 152 9.58 -19.32 2.57
N ILE A 153 9.84 -18.90 3.81
CA ILE A 153 10.58 -17.66 4.08
C ILE A 153 11.99 -17.67 3.48
N GLU A 154 12.63 -18.83 3.37
CA GLU A 154 13.95 -18.96 2.75
C GLU A 154 13.93 -18.64 1.25
N ASP A 155 12.86 -19.01 0.54
CA ASP A 155 12.65 -18.68 -0.88
C ASP A 155 12.35 -17.20 -1.05
N LEU A 156 11.49 -16.64 -0.19
CA LEU A 156 11.18 -15.21 -0.17
C LEU A 156 12.44 -14.36 0.07
N MET A 157 13.35 -14.81 0.95
CA MET A 157 14.63 -14.14 1.20
C MET A 157 15.60 -14.22 0.01
N ARG A 158 15.46 -15.21 -0.88
CA ARG A 158 16.16 -15.24 -2.17
C ARG A 158 15.50 -14.31 -3.17
N GLU A 159 14.17 -14.36 -3.26
CA GLU A 159 13.40 -13.59 -4.22
C GLU A 159 13.56 -12.08 -4.03
N ARG A 160 13.55 -11.59 -2.78
CA ARG A 160 13.69 -10.15 -2.49
C ARG A 160 14.91 -9.49 -3.14
N ARG A 161 15.97 -10.27 -3.42
CA ARG A 161 17.20 -9.78 -4.05
C ARG A 161 16.94 -9.29 -5.49
N ARG A 162 15.93 -9.84 -6.18
CA ARG A 162 15.52 -9.39 -7.53
C ARG A 162 15.00 -7.95 -7.52
N TYR A 163 14.43 -7.51 -6.40
CA TYR A 163 13.89 -6.17 -6.23
C TYR A 163 14.90 -5.19 -5.61
N ASP A 164 16.05 -5.71 -5.13
CA ASP A 164 17.16 -4.94 -4.54
C ASP A 164 16.67 -4.13 -3.32
N VAL A 165 15.96 -4.80 -2.41
CA VAL A 165 15.36 -4.23 -1.19
C VAL A 165 15.63 -5.08 0.06
N SER A 166 15.40 -4.49 1.24
CA SER A 166 15.51 -5.18 2.53
C SER A 166 14.42 -6.25 2.73
N ALA A 167 14.65 -7.18 3.67
CA ALA A 167 13.64 -8.17 4.05
C ALA A 167 12.36 -7.51 4.59
N GLU A 168 12.50 -6.43 5.37
CA GLU A 168 11.37 -5.67 5.91
C GLU A 168 10.50 -5.07 4.81
N ALA A 169 11.10 -4.33 3.86
CA ALA A 169 10.34 -3.75 2.75
C ALA A 169 9.66 -4.82 1.88
N PHE A 170 10.37 -5.92 1.60
CA PHE A 170 9.81 -7.02 0.81
C PHE A 170 8.63 -7.69 1.49
N LEU A 171 8.75 -8.04 2.78
CA LEU A 171 7.70 -8.74 3.51
C LEU A 171 6.48 -7.85 3.79
N ILE A 172 6.67 -6.55 4.03
CA ILE A 172 5.56 -5.59 4.09
C ILE A 172 4.78 -5.61 2.78
N ARG A 173 5.49 -5.52 1.64
CA ARG A 173 4.85 -5.50 0.32
C ARG A 173 4.15 -6.81 0.00
N LEU A 174 4.81 -7.94 0.29
CA LEU A 174 4.26 -9.28 0.13
C LEU A 174 2.94 -9.43 0.88
N ALA A 175 2.89 -9.03 2.15
CA ALA A 175 1.67 -9.09 2.94
C ALA A 175 0.54 -8.30 2.27
N LYS A 176 0.82 -7.13 1.71
CA LYS A 176 -0.20 -6.27 1.09
C LYS A 176 -0.77 -6.79 -0.24
N VAL A 177 -0.06 -7.66 -0.97
CA VAL A 177 -0.53 -8.24 -2.26
C VAL A 177 -0.91 -9.72 -2.19
N ALA A 178 -0.73 -10.36 -1.04
CA ALA A 178 -0.96 -11.80 -0.90
C ALA A 178 -2.46 -12.11 -0.96
N GLU A 179 -2.84 -13.01 -1.86
CA GLU A 179 -4.18 -13.63 -1.92
C GLU A 179 -4.32 -14.81 -0.93
N ALA A 180 -3.32 -15.03 -0.06
CA ALA A 180 -3.43 -15.89 1.10
C ALA A 180 -3.67 -15.04 2.35
N PRO A 181 -4.44 -15.54 3.34
CA PRO A 181 -4.56 -14.86 4.62
C PRO A 181 -3.24 -15.00 5.38
N VAL A 182 -2.44 -13.93 5.41
CA VAL A 182 -1.15 -13.87 6.10
C VAL A 182 -1.03 -12.56 6.88
N SER A 183 -0.25 -12.59 7.95
CA SER A 183 0.21 -11.39 8.65
C SER A 183 1.72 -11.44 8.80
N VAL A 184 2.38 -10.31 8.56
CA VAL A 184 3.81 -10.14 8.79
C VAL A 184 3.99 -9.23 9.98
N PHE A 185 4.76 -9.65 10.98
CA PHE A 185 5.13 -8.78 12.10
C PHE A 185 6.63 -8.54 12.16
N PHE A 186 7.01 -7.45 12.81
CA PHE A 186 8.39 -7.08 13.06
C PHE A 186 8.60 -6.88 14.54
N ALA A 187 9.65 -7.46 15.11
CA ALA A 187 9.91 -7.44 16.53
C ALA A 187 11.34 -7.00 16.85
N SER A 188 11.47 -6.17 17.87
CA SER A 188 12.74 -5.66 18.37
C SER A 188 13.18 -6.33 19.66
N PRO A 189 14.50 -6.56 19.83
CA PRO A 189 15.02 -7.04 21.09
C PRO A 189 14.81 -5.96 22.16
N VAL A 190 14.36 -6.39 23.34
CA VAL A 190 14.28 -5.55 24.53
C VAL A 190 15.14 -6.18 25.63
N SER A 191 15.79 -5.34 26.42
CA SER A 191 16.57 -5.78 27.58
C SER A 191 15.64 -6.48 28.57
N GLY A 192 15.66 -7.81 28.59
CA GLY A 192 15.21 -8.57 29.75
C GLY A 192 16.29 -8.44 30.80
N GLY A 193 15.93 -8.18 32.06
CA GLY A 193 16.88 -8.16 33.17
C GLY A 193 17.52 -9.54 33.39
N GLU A 194 17.20 -10.22 34.48
CA GLU A 194 17.79 -11.52 34.83
C GLU A 194 17.41 -12.70 33.90
N HIS A 195 16.54 -12.51 32.91
CA HIS A 195 15.91 -13.60 32.12
C HIS A 195 16.25 -13.61 30.62
N GLY A 196 17.40 -13.03 30.24
CA GLY A 196 17.87 -13.10 28.85
C GLY A 196 17.13 -12.18 27.87
N ARG A 197 17.47 -12.30 26.59
CA ARG A 197 16.94 -11.48 25.49
C ARG A 197 15.43 -11.74 25.31
N ARG A 198 14.61 -10.70 25.33
CA ARG A 198 13.19 -10.76 24.96
C ARG A 198 12.93 -10.01 23.66
N TYR A 199 11.80 -10.30 23.00
CA TYR A 199 11.37 -9.58 21.81
C TYR A 199 10.03 -8.89 22.06
N ARG A 200 9.89 -7.66 21.58
CA ARG A 200 8.64 -6.90 21.56
C ARG A 200 8.21 -6.70 20.12
N VAL A 201 6.95 -6.97 19.80
CA VAL A 201 6.40 -6.65 18.47
C VAL A 201 6.33 -5.13 18.31
N ASP A 202 6.99 -4.61 17.29
CA ASP A 202 6.94 -3.20 16.93
C ASP A 202 5.64 -2.90 16.18
N TYR A 203 5.38 -3.62 15.09
CA TYR A 203 4.18 -3.49 14.26
C TYR A 203 3.90 -4.75 13.45
N ALA A 204 2.67 -4.88 12.93
CA ALA A 204 2.28 -5.93 12.00
C ALA A 204 1.53 -5.38 10.77
N VAL A 205 1.61 -6.10 9.66
CA VAL A 205 0.94 -5.82 8.39
C VAL A 205 0.22 -7.08 7.92
N SER A 206 -1.09 -6.96 7.70
CA SER A 206 -1.94 -8.09 7.32
C SER A 206 -2.39 -7.98 5.87
N SER A 207 -2.47 -9.13 5.19
CA SER A 207 -3.05 -9.20 3.86
C SER A 207 -4.53 -8.77 3.85
N PRO A 208 -5.08 -8.38 2.68
CA PRO A 208 -6.48 -7.97 2.58
C PRO A 208 -7.44 -9.03 3.18
N LEU A 209 -7.10 -10.31 3.02
CA LEU A 209 -7.88 -11.47 3.47
C LEU A 209 -7.64 -11.86 4.93
N ALA A 210 -6.55 -11.40 5.55
CA ALA A 210 -6.25 -11.68 6.95
C ALA A 210 -7.02 -10.74 7.91
N PRO A 211 -7.23 -11.16 9.17
CA PRO A 211 -7.76 -10.28 10.20
C PRO A 211 -6.69 -9.26 10.63
N ARG A 212 -7.12 -8.09 11.10
CA ARG A 212 -6.21 -7.18 11.81
C ARG A 212 -6.04 -7.70 13.24
N VAL A 213 -4.81 -8.05 13.61
CA VAL A 213 -4.50 -8.53 14.97
C VAL A 213 -3.71 -7.45 15.69
N GLY A 214 -4.25 -6.95 16.81
CA GLY A 214 -3.55 -5.98 17.67
C GLY A 214 -2.46 -6.68 18.50
N VAL A 215 -1.27 -6.79 17.93
CA VAL A 215 -0.09 -7.44 18.56
C VAL A 215 1.00 -6.44 18.92
N GLU A 216 0.85 -5.18 18.54
CA GLU A 216 1.82 -4.12 18.80
C GLU A 216 2.12 -3.98 20.29
N GLY A 217 3.41 -3.83 20.62
CA GLY A 217 3.88 -3.75 22.01
C GLY A 217 3.86 -5.07 22.78
N ARG A 218 3.29 -6.16 22.23
CA ARG A 218 3.28 -7.49 22.89
C ARG A 218 4.71 -8.01 23.05
N ILE A 219 5.02 -8.52 24.24
CA ILE A 219 6.26 -9.26 24.49
C ILE A 219 6.06 -10.69 24.03
N ILE A 220 6.94 -11.16 23.13
CA ILE A 220 6.92 -12.52 22.62
C ILE A 220 7.43 -13.47 23.71
N PRO A 221 6.76 -14.62 23.96
CA PRO A 221 7.19 -15.59 24.96
C PRO A 221 8.61 -16.11 24.75
N SER A 222 9.28 -16.52 25.83
CA SER A 222 10.67 -16.98 25.82
C SER A 222 10.90 -18.28 25.05
N GLU A 223 9.85 -19.08 24.90
CA GLU A 223 9.84 -20.39 24.23
C GLU A 223 9.58 -20.29 22.72
N SER A 224 9.26 -19.10 22.21
CA SER A 224 9.05 -18.89 20.77
C SER A 224 10.34 -19.08 19.98
N ALA A 225 10.22 -19.66 18.78
CA ALA A 225 11.32 -19.82 17.83
C ALA A 225 11.89 -18.47 17.34
N VAL A 226 11.24 -17.34 17.63
CA VAL A 226 11.83 -16.00 17.43
C VAL A 226 13.21 -15.88 18.07
N HIS A 227 13.44 -16.55 19.20
CA HIS A 227 14.70 -16.51 19.94
C HIS A 227 15.81 -17.34 19.28
N ASN A 228 15.49 -18.19 18.31
CA ASN A 228 16.49 -18.94 17.55
C ASN A 228 17.15 -18.04 16.49
N CYS A 229 16.49 -16.96 16.06
CA CYS A 229 17.04 -15.96 15.14
C CYS A 229 18.15 -15.12 15.81
N THR A 230 19.36 -15.65 15.83
CA THR A 230 20.54 -15.02 16.48
C THR A 230 21.38 -14.14 15.56
N ALA A 231 21.20 -14.23 14.24
CA ALA A 231 21.94 -13.48 13.24
C ALA A 231 21.03 -12.99 12.10
N ILE A 232 21.49 -11.98 11.35
CA ILE A 232 20.79 -11.50 10.15
C ILE A 232 20.73 -12.62 9.12
N GLY A 233 19.54 -12.90 8.59
CA GLY A 233 19.27 -13.97 7.63
C GLY A 233 19.08 -15.36 8.25
N HIS A 234 19.22 -15.52 9.57
CA HIS A 234 18.89 -16.78 10.25
C HIS A 234 17.37 -16.96 10.19
N THR A 235 16.91 -18.08 9.63
CA THR A 235 15.48 -18.45 9.57
C THR A 235 15.14 -19.58 10.53
N ASP A 236 13.89 -19.60 11.00
CA ASP A 236 13.32 -20.72 11.74
C ASP A 236 11.81 -20.77 11.52
N ARG A 237 11.13 -21.83 11.97
CA ARG A 237 9.67 -21.96 11.91
C ARG A 237 9.15 -22.77 13.09
N ALA A 238 7.97 -22.38 13.57
CA ALA A 238 7.28 -23.12 14.61
C ALA A 238 5.76 -22.95 14.48
N VAL A 239 5.01 -23.82 15.16
CA VAL A 239 3.58 -23.64 15.36
C VAL A 239 3.39 -23.01 16.72
N GLU A 240 2.82 -21.80 16.76
CA GLU A 240 2.78 -20.97 17.95
C GLU A 240 1.38 -20.37 18.17
N SER A 241 1.04 -20.11 19.43
CA SER A 241 -0.29 -19.64 19.85
C SER A 241 -0.29 -18.27 20.53
N TRP A 242 0.87 -17.60 20.58
CA TRP A 242 0.96 -16.28 21.19
C TRP A 242 0.53 -15.15 20.24
N PHE A 243 0.50 -15.37 18.92
CA PHE A 243 0.12 -14.33 17.96
C PHE A 243 -1.40 -14.16 17.92
N VAL A 244 -2.11 -15.24 17.63
CA VAL A 244 -3.56 -15.39 17.68
C VAL A 244 -3.90 -16.65 18.47
N ALA A 245 -5.11 -16.72 19.03
CA ALA A 245 -5.56 -17.94 19.71
C ALA A 245 -5.64 -19.11 18.72
N GLY A 246 -5.04 -20.25 19.11
CA GLY A 246 -4.96 -21.45 18.27
C GLY A 246 -3.54 -21.74 17.79
N GLU A 247 -3.33 -22.94 17.25
CA GLU A 247 -2.05 -23.37 16.70
C GLU A 247 -1.84 -22.76 15.31
N THR A 248 -0.92 -21.79 15.21
CA THR A 248 -0.68 -21.06 13.95
C THR A 248 0.76 -21.24 13.49
N PRO A 249 1.02 -21.67 12.24
CA PRO A 249 2.35 -21.70 11.68
C PRO A 249 2.94 -20.28 11.56
N ILE A 250 4.14 -20.09 12.10
CA ILE A 250 4.93 -18.86 12.00
C ILE A 250 6.33 -19.20 11.48
N GLU A 251 6.76 -18.49 10.45
CA GLU A 251 8.13 -18.53 9.92
C GLU A 251 8.86 -17.25 10.28
N PHE A 252 10.12 -17.34 10.69
CA PHE A 252 10.90 -16.23 11.23
C PHE A 252 12.15 -15.99 10.40
N VAL A 253 12.60 -14.74 10.34
CA VAL A 253 13.91 -14.36 9.80
C VAL A 253 14.53 -13.22 10.60
N GLY A 254 15.80 -13.37 10.98
CA GLY A 254 16.59 -12.30 11.57
C GLY A 254 16.83 -11.18 10.54
N ILE A 255 16.52 -9.93 10.91
CA ILE A 255 16.70 -8.73 10.10
C ILE A 255 17.61 -7.71 10.82
N PRO A 256 18.17 -6.72 10.10
CA PRO A 256 18.99 -5.69 10.72
C PRO A 256 18.28 -5.01 11.91
N GLY A 257 18.98 -4.86 13.03
CA GLY A 257 18.49 -4.12 14.19
C GLY A 257 18.52 -2.61 13.97
N TYR A 258 17.82 -1.86 14.84
CA TYR A 258 17.97 -0.41 14.89
C TYR A 258 19.42 -0.01 15.26
N PRO A 259 19.86 1.21 14.90
CA PRO A 259 21.17 1.71 15.29
C PRO A 259 21.44 1.51 16.79
N GLY A 260 22.60 0.95 17.14
CA GLY A 260 22.99 0.66 18.52
C GLY A 260 22.49 -0.68 19.09
N SER A 261 21.63 -1.42 18.38
CA SER A 261 21.18 -2.75 18.84
C SER A 261 22.28 -3.80 18.73
N ARG A 262 22.51 -4.55 19.83
CA ARG A 262 23.44 -5.71 19.84
C ARG A 262 22.87 -6.94 19.12
N TYR A 263 21.55 -7.09 19.14
CA TYR A 263 20.85 -8.27 18.61
C TYR A 263 20.04 -7.90 17.35
N PRO A 264 19.83 -8.85 16.43
CA PRO A 264 18.98 -8.62 15.27
C PRO A 264 17.51 -8.40 15.71
N ARG A 265 16.80 -7.57 14.95
CA ARG A 265 15.33 -7.58 14.90
C ARG A 265 14.89 -8.87 14.22
N VAL A 266 13.63 -9.25 14.36
CA VAL A 266 13.08 -10.44 13.69
C VAL A 266 11.80 -10.06 12.96
N ALA A 267 11.68 -10.51 11.72
CA ALA A 267 10.43 -10.49 10.98
C ALA A 267 9.79 -11.89 11.06
N GLY A 268 8.48 -11.96 11.19
CA GLY A 268 7.74 -13.22 11.18
C GLY A 268 6.56 -13.20 10.21
N ILE A 269 6.36 -14.29 9.46
CA ILE A 269 5.20 -14.52 8.60
C ILE A 269 4.28 -15.50 9.32
N VAL A 270 3.09 -15.03 9.67
CA VAL A 270 2.00 -15.80 10.27
C VAL A 270 1.07 -16.24 9.16
N ARG A 271 0.84 -17.54 9.05
CA ARG A 271 -0.02 -18.13 8.02
C ARG A 271 -1.31 -18.62 8.66
N PHE A 272 -2.43 -18.04 8.26
CA PHE A 272 -3.73 -18.46 8.78
C PHE A 272 -4.36 -19.56 7.92
N GLY A 273 -5.32 -20.30 8.49
CA GLY A 273 -6.16 -21.21 7.73
C GLY A 273 -7.06 -20.45 6.75
N THR A 274 -7.25 -20.99 5.54
CA THR A 274 -8.00 -20.35 4.44
C THR A 274 -9.50 -20.16 4.69
N ARG A 275 -10.06 -20.70 5.77
CA ARG A 275 -11.52 -20.73 6.01
C ARG A 275 -11.99 -19.85 7.17
N GLU A 276 -11.11 -19.11 7.81
CA GLU A 276 -11.43 -18.48 9.10
C GLU A 276 -11.90 -17.03 9.00
N PHE A 277 -11.80 -16.39 7.83
CA PHE A 277 -12.12 -14.97 7.68
C PHE A 277 -13.18 -14.78 6.60
N ASP A 278 -14.25 -14.05 6.90
CA ASP A 278 -15.39 -13.74 6.02
C ASP A 278 -15.03 -12.80 4.83
N LYS A 279 -13.83 -12.96 4.25
CA LYS A 279 -13.30 -12.14 3.17
C LYS A 279 -13.00 -13.00 1.96
N THR A 280 -13.30 -12.47 0.77
CA THR A 280 -13.08 -13.17 -0.48
C THR A 280 -12.15 -12.35 -1.39
N PRO A 281 -11.24 -13.00 -2.14
CA PRO A 281 -10.40 -12.32 -3.12
C PRO A 281 -11.25 -11.73 -4.25
N ILE A 282 -10.66 -10.83 -5.03
CA ILE A 282 -11.32 -10.26 -6.20
C ILE A 282 -11.66 -11.38 -7.19
N ARG A 283 -12.93 -11.45 -7.58
CA ARG A 283 -13.39 -12.45 -8.54
C ARG A 283 -13.26 -11.92 -9.97
N HIS A 284 -12.37 -12.51 -10.75
CA HIS A 284 -12.22 -12.21 -12.18
C HIS A 284 -13.08 -13.13 -13.03
N ILE A 285 -13.88 -12.56 -13.95
CA ILE A 285 -14.71 -13.33 -14.90
C ILE A 285 -14.67 -12.73 -16.30
N HIS A 286 -14.83 -13.59 -17.30
CA HIS A 286 -15.16 -13.15 -18.65
C HIS A 286 -16.67 -12.91 -18.78
N GLY A 287 -17.10 -11.68 -19.11
CA GLY A 287 -18.52 -11.36 -19.18
C GLY A 287 -18.85 -9.90 -19.53
N ASN A 288 -20.15 -9.60 -19.56
CA ASN A 288 -20.66 -8.25 -19.83
C ASN A 288 -21.07 -7.57 -18.52
N ILE A 289 -20.37 -6.50 -18.12
CA ILE A 289 -20.70 -5.72 -16.91
C ILE A 289 -22.12 -5.14 -16.93
N LEU A 290 -22.71 -4.92 -18.11
CA LEU A 290 -24.10 -4.45 -18.22
C LEU A 290 -25.12 -5.49 -17.74
N GLU A 291 -24.70 -6.74 -17.55
CA GLU A 291 -25.48 -7.88 -17.08
C GLU A 291 -24.76 -8.52 -15.88
N PRO A 292 -24.77 -7.84 -14.71
CA PRO A 292 -23.99 -8.27 -13.56
C PRO A 292 -24.54 -9.57 -12.96
N VAL A 293 -23.62 -10.47 -12.61
CA VAL A 293 -23.92 -11.80 -12.06
C VAL A 293 -24.32 -11.69 -10.59
N GLY A 294 -24.92 -12.74 -10.05
CA GLY A 294 -25.35 -12.78 -8.65
C GLY A 294 -26.74 -12.20 -8.42
N THR A 295 -27.21 -12.32 -7.18
CA THR A 295 -28.53 -11.86 -6.71
C THR A 295 -28.36 -10.71 -5.71
N GLY A 296 -29.45 -9.99 -5.41
CA GLY A 296 -29.43 -8.87 -4.47
C GLY A 296 -29.00 -7.54 -5.09
N SER A 297 -28.77 -6.55 -4.22
CA SER A 297 -28.40 -5.18 -4.60
C SER A 297 -27.00 -5.12 -5.23
N LYS A 298 -26.83 -4.32 -6.28
CA LYS A 298 -25.58 -4.27 -7.07
C LYS A 298 -25.12 -2.85 -7.29
N LEU A 299 -23.82 -2.62 -7.11
CA LEU A 299 -23.13 -1.39 -7.49
C LEU A 299 -22.25 -1.65 -8.71
N LEU A 300 -22.62 -1.06 -9.84
CA LEU A 300 -21.83 -1.09 -11.07
C LEU A 300 -20.88 0.10 -11.07
N CYS A 301 -19.59 -0.11 -11.28
CA CYS A 301 -18.61 0.97 -11.31
C CYS A 301 -18.18 1.27 -12.74
N GLN A 302 -18.04 2.57 -13.04
CA GLN A 302 -17.39 3.05 -14.25
C GLN A 302 -16.47 4.23 -13.94
N LEU A 303 -15.45 4.42 -14.77
CA LEU A 303 -14.59 5.61 -14.72
C LEU A 303 -15.05 6.62 -15.77
N VAL A 304 -15.08 7.89 -15.38
CA VAL A 304 -15.33 9.03 -16.26
C VAL A 304 -14.25 10.09 -16.07
N ASN A 305 -14.13 11.01 -17.04
CA ASN A 305 -13.21 12.13 -16.93
C ASN A 305 -13.90 13.38 -16.37
N ASP A 306 -13.09 14.30 -15.84
CA ASP A 306 -13.49 15.59 -15.25
C ASP A 306 -14.17 16.59 -16.23
N LYS A 307 -14.21 16.26 -17.52
CA LYS A 307 -14.88 17.03 -18.58
C LYS A 307 -16.06 16.28 -19.20
N ALA A 308 -16.38 15.08 -18.74
CA ALA A 308 -17.39 14.22 -19.35
C ALA A 308 -18.81 14.65 -18.99
N THR A 309 -19.37 15.61 -19.73
CA THR A 309 -20.81 15.94 -19.62
C THR A 309 -21.70 14.84 -20.21
N ARG A 310 -21.13 13.93 -21.02
CA ARG A 310 -21.79 12.74 -21.57
C ARG A 310 -20.85 11.55 -21.56
N TRP A 311 -21.40 10.34 -21.63
CA TRP A 311 -20.64 9.10 -21.66
C TRP A 311 -20.24 8.73 -23.09
N GLY A 312 -19.22 9.41 -23.61
CA GLY A 312 -18.82 9.29 -25.03
C GLY A 312 -17.89 8.13 -25.39
N GLY A 313 -17.29 7.43 -24.41
CA GLY A 313 -16.22 6.46 -24.66
C GLY A 313 -16.27 5.20 -23.79
N GLY A 314 -15.58 4.14 -24.25
CA GLY A 314 -15.36 2.92 -23.49
C GLY A 314 -16.62 2.23 -22.98
N VAL A 315 -16.56 1.76 -21.73
CA VAL A 315 -17.69 1.14 -21.02
C VAL A 315 -18.82 2.13 -20.79
N ALA A 316 -18.51 3.40 -20.51
CA ALA A 316 -19.51 4.44 -20.26
C ALA A 316 -20.44 4.64 -21.46
N LYS A 317 -19.91 4.62 -22.68
CA LYS A 317 -20.73 4.66 -23.91
C LYS A 317 -21.71 3.50 -24.01
N LYS A 318 -21.34 2.33 -23.50
CA LYS A 318 -22.24 1.17 -23.49
C LYS A 318 -23.36 1.36 -22.44
N PHE A 319 -23.03 1.92 -21.27
CA PHE A 319 -24.05 2.31 -20.28
C PHE A 319 -25.02 3.36 -20.83
N ALA A 320 -24.54 4.39 -21.53
CA ALA A 320 -25.44 5.42 -22.10
C ALA A 320 -26.43 4.84 -23.11
N ARG A 321 -25.98 3.90 -23.95
CA ARG A 321 -26.86 3.22 -24.91
C ARG A 321 -27.92 2.36 -24.24
N LYS A 322 -27.57 1.67 -23.15
CA LYS A 322 -28.51 0.79 -22.43
C LYS A 322 -29.44 1.56 -21.49
N PHE A 323 -28.94 2.64 -20.88
CA PHE A 323 -29.63 3.43 -19.85
C PHE A 323 -29.56 4.94 -20.17
N PRO A 324 -30.27 5.42 -21.20
CA PRO A 324 -30.21 6.83 -21.60
C PRO A 324 -30.72 7.80 -20.51
N GLN A 325 -31.72 7.39 -19.73
CA GLN A 325 -32.23 8.20 -18.61
C GLN A 325 -31.18 8.35 -17.49
N ALA A 326 -30.33 7.34 -17.30
CA ALA A 326 -29.26 7.41 -16.32
C ALA A 326 -28.16 8.40 -16.73
N GLU A 327 -27.85 8.48 -18.03
CA GLU A 327 -26.92 9.49 -18.56
C GLU A 327 -27.45 10.92 -18.37
N LEU A 328 -28.76 11.13 -18.55
CA LEU A 328 -29.39 12.44 -18.31
C LEU A 328 -29.24 12.87 -16.85
N HIS A 329 -29.58 11.99 -15.91
CA HIS A 329 -29.45 12.28 -14.47
C HIS A 329 -27.99 12.52 -14.05
N TYR A 330 -27.07 11.71 -14.61
CA TYR A 330 -25.63 11.93 -14.44
C TYR A 330 -25.22 13.32 -14.95
N THR A 331 -25.69 13.72 -16.13
CA THR A 331 -25.35 15.01 -16.76
C THR A 331 -25.80 16.18 -15.90
N GLU A 332 -27.04 16.14 -15.39
CA GLU A 332 -27.59 17.17 -14.49
C GLU A 332 -26.74 17.32 -13.24
N THR A 333 -26.40 16.21 -12.59
CA THR A 333 -25.59 16.20 -11.37
C THR A 333 -24.14 16.61 -11.65
N PHE A 334 -23.57 16.19 -12.79
CA PHE A 334 -22.20 16.55 -13.17
C PHE A 334 -22.06 18.05 -13.47
N LEU A 335 -23.08 18.66 -14.08
CA LEU A 335 -23.09 20.08 -14.41
C LEU A 335 -23.29 20.98 -13.18
N SER A 336 -23.89 20.48 -12.10
CA SER A 336 -24.00 21.23 -10.83
C SER A 336 -22.67 21.31 -10.07
N LEU A 337 -21.68 20.47 -10.42
CA LEU A 337 -20.34 20.48 -9.83
C LEU A 337 -19.43 21.52 -10.52
N GLY A 338 -18.76 22.34 -9.71
CA GLY A 338 -17.69 23.22 -10.16
C GLY A 338 -16.52 22.42 -10.76
N PRO A 339 -15.82 22.92 -11.80
CA PRO A 339 -14.74 22.17 -12.45
C PRO A 339 -13.64 21.66 -11.50
N GLY A 340 -13.30 22.43 -10.47
CA GLY A 340 -12.31 22.04 -9.46
C GLY A 340 -12.78 20.97 -8.47
N ASP A 341 -14.10 20.77 -8.34
CA ASP A 341 -14.71 19.87 -7.35
C ASP A 341 -15.07 18.51 -7.93
N ARG A 342 -14.79 18.27 -9.22
CA ARG A 342 -15.20 17.07 -9.95
C ARG A 342 -14.30 15.87 -9.67
N LEU A 343 -12.98 16.04 -9.73
CA LEU A 343 -12.06 14.93 -9.53
C LEU A 343 -12.21 14.33 -8.13
N GLY A 344 -12.29 13.01 -8.05
CA GLY A 344 -12.50 12.24 -6.82
C GLY A 344 -13.96 12.04 -6.43
N ARG A 345 -14.93 12.69 -7.11
CA ARG A 345 -16.36 12.49 -6.84
C ARG A 345 -16.88 11.21 -7.44
N VAL A 346 -17.85 10.62 -6.74
CA VAL A 346 -18.69 9.54 -7.27
C VAL A 346 -20.09 10.06 -7.51
N LEU A 347 -20.60 9.81 -8.71
CA LEU A 347 -21.97 10.15 -9.10
C LEU A 347 -22.77 8.87 -9.20
N PHE A 348 -23.71 8.68 -8.28
CA PHE A 348 -24.59 7.52 -8.22
C PHE A 348 -25.87 7.75 -9.01
N VAL A 349 -26.27 6.77 -9.81
CA VAL A 349 -27.51 6.80 -10.58
C VAL A 349 -28.23 5.47 -10.44
N ASN A 350 -29.51 5.49 -10.09
CA ASN A 350 -30.31 4.27 -10.01
C ASN A 350 -30.64 3.73 -11.41
N LEU A 351 -30.38 2.45 -11.65
CA LEU A 351 -30.66 1.77 -12.92
C LEU A 351 -31.93 0.90 -12.88
N GLY A 352 -32.62 0.83 -11.74
CA GLY A 352 -33.74 -0.08 -11.49
C GLY A 352 -33.31 -1.41 -10.89
N GLU A 353 -34.29 -2.18 -10.40
CA GLU A 353 -34.10 -3.57 -9.92
C GLU A 353 -32.99 -3.75 -8.86
N GLY A 354 -32.83 -2.77 -7.97
CA GLY A 354 -31.79 -2.80 -6.93
C GLY A 354 -30.36 -2.61 -7.44
N THR A 355 -30.19 -2.14 -8.69
CA THR A 355 -28.89 -1.84 -9.29
C THR A 355 -28.64 -0.34 -9.36
N GLU A 356 -27.48 0.11 -8.90
CA GLU A 356 -27.01 1.50 -9.01
C GLU A 356 -25.70 1.55 -9.80
N LEU A 357 -25.54 2.60 -10.61
CA LEU A 357 -24.31 2.90 -11.34
C LEU A 357 -23.54 3.99 -10.60
N ALA A 358 -22.32 3.68 -10.21
CA ALA A 358 -21.35 4.58 -9.60
C ALA A 358 -20.34 5.06 -10.64
N SER A 359 -20.40 6.34 -10.99
CA SER A 359 -19.48 6.97 -11.95
C SER A 359 -18.38 7.71 -11.20
N ILE A 360 -17.16 7.14 -11.18
CA ILE A 360 -16.00 7.72 -10.52
C ILE A 360 -15.32 8.71 -11.46
N VAL A 361 -15.26 9.98 -11.06
CA VAL A 361 -14.56 11.02 -11.82
C VAL A 361 -13.07 11.00 -11.40
N ALA A 362 -12.25 10.22 -12.08
CA ALA A 362 -10.83 10.08 -11.73
C ALA A 362 -9.87 10.11 -12.92
N GLN A 363 -10.35 10.57 -14.09
CA GLN A 363 -9.49 10.84 -15.24
C GLN A 363 -9.40 12.36 -15.49
N GLU A 364 -8.19 12.90 -15.58
CA GLU A 364 -7.95 14.31 -15.90
C GLU A 364 -7.89 14.53 -17.42
N GLY A 365 -8.89 15.24 -17.93
CA GLY A 365 -9.07 15.50 -19.36
C GLY A 365 -9.29 14.24 -20.18
N PHE A 366 -9.03 14.34 -21.48
CA PHE A 366 -9.18 13.25 -22.44
C PHE A 366 -8.21 13.41 -23.62
N GLY A 367 -8.05 12.36 -24.42
CA GLY A 367 -7.16 12.36 -25.59
C GLY A 367 -5.73 11.90 -25.28
N PRO A 368 -4.84 11.91 -26.29
CA PRO A 368 -3.45 11.46 -26.15
C PRO A 368 -2.70 12.20 -25.04
N SER A 369 -1.79 11.51 -24.37
CA SER A 369 -0.94 12.04 -23.30
C SER A 369 0.34 11.21 -23.20
N LEU A 370 1.46 11.83 -22.83
CA LEU A 370 2.71 11.13 -22.54
C LEU A 370 2.65 10.33 -21.22
N PHE A 371 1.82 10.78 -20.29
CA PHE A 371 1.64 10.17 -18.97
C PHE A 371 0.17 9.76 -18.74
N PRO A 372 -0.10 8.81 -17.83
CA PRO A 372 -1.46 8.43 -17.47
C PRO A 372 -2.33 9.65 -17.09
N ARG A 373 -3.54 9.67 -17.64
CA ARG A 373 -4.58 10.64 -17.25
C ARG A 373 -5.37 10.20 -16.03
N LEU A 374 -5.24 8.92 -15.64
CA LEU A 374 -5.77 8.44 -14.37
C LEU A 374 -5.13 9.22 -13.21
N ARG A 375 -5.95 9.60 -12.24
CA ARG A 375 -5.53 10.14 -10.95
C ARG A 375 -5.83 9.08 -9.89
N TYR A 376 -4.80 8.38 -9.43
CA TYR A 376 -4.99 7.24 -8.54
C TYR A 376 -5.55 7.66 -7.18
N SER A 377 -5.19 8.84 -6.67
CA SER A 377 -5.76 9.38 -5.43
C SER A 377 -7.27 9.66 -5.56
N ALA A 378 -7.69 10.19 -6.71
CA ALA A 378 -9.11 10.40 -7.02
C ALA A 378 -9.85 9.07 -7.17
N LEU A 379 -9.23 8.07 -7.81
CA LEU A 379 -9.79 6.72 -7.92
C LEU A 379 -9.94 6.07 -6.53
N GLN A 380 -8.90 6.13 -5.69
CA GLN A 380 -8.92 5.61 -4.33
C GLN A 380 -10.03 6.24 -3.50
N SER A 381 -10.17 7.57 -3.56
CA SER A 381 -11.24 8.30 -2.86
C SER A 381 -12.63 7.84 -3.32
N GLY A 382 -12.82 7.68 -4.64
CA GLY A 382 -14.09 7.20 -5.17
C GLY A 382 -14.39 5.73 -4.84
N LEU A 383 -13.38 4.86 -4.85
CA LEU A 383 -13.53 3.46 -4.44
C LEU A 383 -13.88 3.35 -2.94
N ARG A 384 -13.30 4.20 -2.09
CA ARG A 384 -13.63 4.30 -0.66
C ARG A 384 -15.08 4.75 -0.44
N GLU A 385 -15.55 5.73 -1.21
CA GLU A 385 -16.96 6.17 -1.16
C GLU A 385 -17.91 5.04 -1.59
N ILE A 386 -17.58 4.32 -2.67
CA ILE A 386 -18.35 3.15 -3.13
C ILE A 386 -18.35 2.05 -2.07
N ALA A 387 -17.21 1.77 -1.46
CA ALA A 387 -17.10 0.76 -0.40
C ALA A 387 -18.02 1.12 0.79
N THR A 388 -18.03 2.39 1.21
CA THR A 388 -18.90 2.88 2.28
C THR A 388 -20.38 2.66 1.95
N LYS A 389 -20.80 2.98 0.72
CA LYS A 389 -22.17 2.75 0.26
C LYS A 389 -22.49 1.25 0.17
N ALA A 390 -21.57 0.44 -0.35
CA ALA A 390 -21.75 -1.00 -0.50
C ALA A 390 -21.96 -1.69 0.86
N VAL A 391 -21.21 -1.28 1.89
CA VAL A 391 -21.41 -1.73 3.28
C VAL A 391 -22.81 -1.34 3.77
N ALA A 392 -23.21 -0.08 3.56
CA ALA A 392 -24.50 0.42 4.03
C ALA A 392 -25.70 -0.26 3.35
N THR A 393 -25.58 -0.65 2.08
CA THR A 393 -26.67 -1.26 1.30
C THR A 393 -26.58 -2.78 1.17
N GLY A 394 -25.50 -3.40 1.67
CA GLY A 394 -25.21 -4.82 1.45
C GLY A 394 -25.05 -5.18 -0.03
N ALA A 395 -24.57 -4.24 -0.85
CA ALA A 395 -24.49 -4.43 -2.31
C ALA A 395 -23.17 -5.09 -2.73
N SER A 396 -23.23 -6.00 -3.72
CA SER A 396 -22.03 -6.51 -4.38
C SER A 396 -21.48 -5.49 -5.37
N ILE A 397 -20.16 -5.47 -5.54
CA ILE A 397 -19.47 -4.50 -6.40
C ILE A 397 -19.05 -5.17 -7.71
N HIS A 398 -19.36 -4.53 -8.82
CA HIS A 398 -19.09 -5.03 -10.17
C HIS A 398 -18.40 -3.94 -10.99
N MET A 399 -17.25 -4.24 -11.56
CA MET A 399 -16.47 -3.25 -12.31
C MET A 399 -15.74 -3.88 -13.51
N PRO A 400 -15.43 -3.11 -14.56
CA PRO A 400 -14.52 -3.60 -15.58
C PRO A 400 -13.09 -3.53 -15.04
N ARG A 401 -12.08 -3.81 -15.88
CA ARG A 401 -10.73 -3.28 -15.63
C ARG A 401 -10.74 -1.75 -15.72
N ILE A 402 -11.19 -1.10 -14.65
CA ILE A 402 -11.39 0.33 -14.55
C ILE A 402 -10.05 1.05 -14.67
N GLY A 403 -9.99 2.21 -15.33
CA GLY A 403 -8.75 3.01 -15.42
C GLY A 403 -7.69 2.54 -16.42
N THR A 404 -7.73 1.31 -16.93
CA THR A 404 -6.66 0.77 -17.80
C THR A 404 -6.82 1.13 -19.29
N GLY A 405 -8.00 1.60 -19.69
CA GLY A 405 -8.28 2.02 -21.07
C GLY A 405 -7.68 3.38 -21.41
N SER A 406 -8.53 4.32 -21.84
CA SER A 406 -8.11 5.67 -22.25
C SER A 406 -7.41 6.51 -21.17
N ALA A 407 -7.55 6.13 -19.90
CA ALA A 407 -6.90 6.82 -18.79
C ALA A 407 -5.43 6.37 -18.62
N GLY A 408 -5.03 5.22 -19.17
CA GLY A 408 -3.65 4.72 -19.16
C GLY A 408 -3.14 4.27 -17.79
N GLY A 409 -4.03 3.90 -16.87
CA GLY A 409 -3.67 3.39 -15.55
C GLY A 409 -3.08 1.98 -15.59
N ASP A 410 -2.24 1.68 -14.62
CA ASP A 410 -1.64 0.36 -14.37
C ASP A 410 -2.62 -0.50 -13.57
N TRP A 411 -3.01 -1.65 -14.12
CA TRP A 411 -3.96 -2.54 -13.45
C TRP A 411 -3.45 -3.06 -12.11
N GLY A 412 -2.16 -3.40 -11.97
CA GLY A 412 -1.63 -3.92 -10.70
C GLY A 412 -1.76 -2.89 -9.58
N VAL A 413 -1.55 -1.61 -9.89
CA VAL A 413 -1.79 -0.52 -8.93
C VAL A 413 -3.28 -0.42 -8.58
N ILE A 414 -4.16 -0.48 -9.58
CA ILE A 414 -5.61 -0.33 -9.40
C ILE A 414 -6.20 -1.49 -8.59
N GLU A 415 -5.77 -2.71 -8.89
CA GLU A 415 -6.17 -3.92 -8.21
C GLU A 415 -5.82 -3.87 -6.72
N GLU A 416 -4.58 -3.48 -6.39
CA GLU A 416 -4.17 -3.29 -5.00
C GLU A 416 -4.98 -2.20 -4.28
N ILE A 417 -5.37 -1.12 -4.97
CA ILE A 417 -6.27 -0.11 -4.39
C ILE A 417 -7.65 -0.72 -4.10
N ILE A 418 -8.19 -1.53 -5.00
CA ILE A 418 -9.46 -2.23 -4.82
C ILE A 418 -9.38 -3.20 -3.63
N GLU A 419 -8.29 -3.96 -3.52
CA GLU A 419 -8.08 -4.87 -2.39
C GLU A 419 -8.08 -4.13 -1.04
N ASP A 420 -7.36 -3.01 -0.97
CA ASP A 420 -7.22 -2.22 0.26
C ASP A 420 -8.54 -1.53 0.67
N GLU A 421 -9.29 -0.98 -0.28
CA GLU A 421 -10.51 -0.22 0.02
C GLU A 421 -11.77 -1.10 0.11
N MET A 422 -11.82 -2.24 -0.62
CA MET A 422 -13.03 -3.07 -0.72
C MET A 422 -12.86 -4.47 -0.11
N VAL A 423 -11.87 -5.25 -0.54
CA VAL A 423 -11.68 -6.63 -0.05
C VAL A 423 -11.40 -6.63 1.45
N ARG A 424 -10.55 -5.70 1.91
CA ARG A 424 -10.24 -5.54 3.33
C ARG A 424 -11.47 -5.21 4.18
N ALA A 425 -12.47 -4.53 3.60
CA ALA A 425 -13.76 -4.22 4.21
C ALA A 425 -14.75 -5.39 4.16
N GLY A 426 -14.36 -6.55 3.62
CA GLY A 426 -15.21 -7.74 3.49
C GLY A 426 -16.20 -7.67 2.33
N LEU A 427 -16.00 -6.76 1.38
CA LEU A 427 -16.91 -6.58 0.24
C LEU A 427 -16.57 -7.55 -0.89
N SER A 428 -17.60 -8.15 -1.47
CA SER A 428 -17.49 -9.00 -2.66
C SER A 428 -17.32 -8.13 -3.91
N VAL A 429 -16.16 -8.27 -4.58
CA VAL A 429 -15.83 -7.54 -5.80
C VAL A 429 -15.72 -8.51 -6.98
N THR A 430 -16.40 -8.19 -8.09
CA THR A 430 -16.28 -8.90 -9.36
C THR A 430 -15.74 -7.99 -10.46
N VAL A 431 -14.61 -8.38 -11.04
CA VAL A 431 -13.98 -7.71 -12.19
C VAL A 431 -14.36 -8.43 -13.48
N TYR A 432 -14.85 -7.68 -14.45
CA TYR A 432 -15.31 -8.16 -15.75
C TYR A 432 -14.27 -7.90 -16.83
N ASP A 433 -13.77 -8.98 -17.40
CA ASP A 433 -12.94 -8.99 -18.60
C ASP A 433 -13.77 -9.37 -19.83
N ILE A 434 -13.39 -8.81 -20.98
CA ILE A 434 -13.92 -9.27 -22.27
C ILE A 434 -13.18 -10.56 -22.61
N PRO A 435 -13.86 -11.62 -23.07
CA PRO A 435 -13.18 -12.82 -23.54
C PRO A 435 -12.06 -12.45 -24.54
N PRO A 436 -10.85 -13.03 -24.40
CA PRO A 436 -9.77 -12.76 -25.33
C PRO A 436 -10.25 -13.09 -26.75
N ARG A 437 -9.89 -12.23 -27.71
CA ARG A 437 -10.15 -12.55 -29.11
C ARG A 437 -9.38 -13.81 -29.45
N ARG A 438 -10.00 -14.71 -30.19
CA ARG A 438 -9.32 -15.91 -30.69
C ARG A 438 -8.14 -15.46 -31.55
N GLU A 439 -6.92 -15.77 -31.12
CA GLU A 439 -5.74 -15.65 -31.96
C GLU A 439 -5.85 -16.70 -33.07
N GLN A 440 -5.97 -16.24 -34.31
CA GLN A 440 -5.79 -17.10 -35.47
C GLN A 440 -4.29 -17.19 -35.70
N PHE A 441 -3.67 -18.24 -35.17
CA PHE A 441 -2.34 -18.63 -35.62
C PHE A 441 -2.47 -19.11 -37.07
N GLU A 442 -1.68 -18.54 -37.97
CA GLU A 442 -1.59 -19.08 -39.32
C GLU A 442 -1.05 -20.51 -39.23
N LEU A 443 -1.69 -21.42 -39.98
CA LEU A 443 -1.32 -22.83 -39.98
C LEU A 443 0.04 -23.08 -40.68
N PHE A 444 0.56 -22.08 -41.39
CA PHE A 444 1.82 -22.12 -42.11
C PHE A 444 2.51 -20.76 -41.98
N ASP A 445 3.76 -20.77 -41.50
CA ASP A 445 4.68 -19.62 -41.50
C ASP A 445 5.29 -19.37 -42.89
#